data_AF-A0A1F3ZBA4-F1
#
_entry.id   AF-A0A1F3ZBA4-F1
#
_cell.length_a   1.000
_cell.length_b   1.000
_cell.length_c   1.000
_cell.angle_alpha   90.00
_cell.angle_beta   90.00
_cell.angle_gamma   90.00
#
_symmetry.space_group_name_H-M   'P 1'
#
loop_
_entity.id
_entity.type
_entity.pdbx_description
1 polymer ?
#
loop_
_entity_poly.entity_id
_entity_poly.type
_entity_poly.pdbx_seq_one_letter_code
_entity_poly.pdbx_strand_id
1 'polypeptide(L)' 'MQTVAELAEAVEEHFRTGANQIDFAEVTEVDSSAVALTLEWQRLAARNNILLRLLNLPAAMLNLSKLYGVSELVQPS' A
#
# COMPACT_ATOMS: atom_id res chain seq x y z
N MET A 1 13.58 14.29 -4.61
CA MET A 1 13.23 13.16 -3.72
C MET A 1 11.89 13.49 -3.12
N GLN A 2 10.83 12.78 -3.51
CA GLN A 2 9.53 12.91 -2.83
C GLN A 2 9.64 12.23 -1.47
N THR A 3 9.18 12.92 -0.42
CA THR A 3 9.23 12.39 0.95
C THR A 3 7.97 11.57 1.24
N VAL A 4 8.06 10.64 2.20
CA VAL A 4 6.95 9.76 2.59
C VAL A 4 5.69 10.54 2.99
N ALA A 5 5.86 11.74 3.57
CA ALA A 5 4.74 12.61 3.95
C ALA A 5 3.99 13.18 2.74
N GLU A 6 4.71 13.62 1.71
CA GLU A 6 4.11 14.13 0.46
C GLU A 6 3.33 13.03 -0.27
N LEU A 7 3.83 11.79 -0.22
CA LEU A 7 3.14 10.64 -0.80
C LEU A 7 1.85 10.29 -0.03
N ALA A 8 1.84 10.47 1.29
CA ALA A 8 0.67 10.20 2.12
C ALA A 8 -0.47 11.19 1.85
N GLU A 9 -0.18 12.50 1.76
CA GLU A 9 -1.19 13.52 1.44
C GLU A 9 -1.73 13.35 0.01
N ALA A 10 -0.86 13.08 -0.95
CA ALA A 10 -1.27 12.83 -2.32
C ALA A 10 -2.24 11.64 -2.40
N VAL A 11 -1.93 10.53 -1.72
CA VAL A 11 -2.79 9.34 -1.72
C VAL A 11 -4.16 9.61 -1.12
N GLU A 12 -4.25 10.45 -0.08
CA GLU A 12 -5.55 10.81 0.50
C GLU A 12 -6.43 11.58 -0.50
N GLU A 13 -5.87 12.49 -1.29
CA GLU A 13 -6.59 13.20 -2.34
C GLU A 13 -7.02 12.27 -3.49
N HIS A 14 -6.18 11.31 -3.86
CA HIS A 14 -6.52 10.29 -4.86
C HIS A 14 -7.66 9.37 -4.36
N PHE A 15 -7.68 9.01 -3.08
CA PHE A 15 -8.80 8.28 -2.49
C PHE A 15 -10.10 9.10 -2.49
N ARG A 16 -10.04 10.41 -2.22
CA ARG A 16 -11.22 11.28 -2.32
C ARG A 16 -11.78 11.40 -3.74
N THR A 17 -10.92 11.31 -4.75
CA THR A 17 -11.33 11.34 -6.17
C THR A 17 -11.76 9.96 -6.71
N GLY A 18 -11.75 8.92 -5.86
CA GLY A 18 -12.28 7.59 -6.17
C GLY A 18 -11.23 6.56 -6.59
N ALA A 19 -9.93 6.87 -6.47
CA ALA A 19 -8.90 5.87 -6.66
C ALA A 19 -9.08 4.73 -5.65
N ASN A 20 -9.04 3.49 -6.13
CA ASN A 20 -9.16 2.30 -5.28
C ASN A 20 -8.22 1.18 -5.72
N GLN A 21 -7.22 1.50 -6.56
CA GLN A 21 -6.22 0.55 -7.02
C GLN A 21 -4.84 1.18 -6.88
N ILE A 22 -3.87 0.40 -6.39
CA ILE A 22 -2.46 0.78 -6.35
C ILE A 22 -1.69 -0.29 -7.12
N ASP A 23 -0.99 0.13 -8.16
CA ASP A 23 -0.17 -0.75 -8.99
C ASP A 23 1.30 -0.68 -8.57
N PHE A 24 1.87 -1.83 -8.24
CA PHE A 24 3.26 -1.99 -7.83
C PHE A 24 4.16 -2.50 -8.97
N ALA A 25 3.70 -2.54 -10.22
CA ALA A 25 4.46 -3.08 -11.36
C ALA A 25 5.85 -2.45 -11.55
N GLU A 26 6.00 -1.16 -11.22
CA GLU A 26 7.28 -0.43 -11.34
C GLU A 26 8.11 -0.45 -10.05
N VAL A 27 7.65 -1.13 -8.99
CA VAL A 27 8.37 -1.21 -7.72
C VAL A 27 9.47 -2.25 -7.81
N THR A 28 10.71 -1.77 -7.86
CA THR A 28 11.91 -2.60 -8.00
C THR A 28 12.52 -3.01 -6.67
N GLU A 29 12.32 -2.21 -5.62
CA GLU A 29 12.88 -2.43 -4.28
C GLU A 29 11.82 -2.20 -3.20
N VAL A 30 11.83 -3.04 -2.16
CA VAL A 30 10.89 -3.00 -1.04
C VAL A 30 11.65 -3.23 0.25
N ASP A 31 11.40 -2.38 1.24
CA ASP A 31 11.90 -2.53 2.60
C ASP A 31 10.74 -2.59 3.62
N SER A 32 11.07 -2.51 4.91
CA SER A 32 10.07 -2.49 5.99
C SER A 32 9.17 -1.26 5.97
N SER A 33 9.65 -0.13 5.46
CA SER A 33 8.87 1.12 5.39
C SER A 33 7.81 1.05 4.30
N ALA A 34 8.10 0.41 3.17
CA ALA A 34 7.13 0.17 2.11
C ALA A 34 5.97 -0.73 2.58
N VAL A 35 6.26 -1.75 3.40
CA VAL A 35 5.21 -2.58 4.02
C VAL A 35 4.36 -1.75 4.98
N ALA A 36 4.98 -0.94 5.83
CA ALA A 36 4.26 -0.08 6.77
C ALA A 36 3.34 0.92 6.05
N LEU A 37 3.80 1.50 4.95
CA LEU A 37 3.02 2.43 4.14
C LEU A 37 1.78 1.76 3.51
N THR A 38 1.94 0.56 2.94
CA THR A 38 0.83 -0.22 2.39
C THR A 38 -0.25 -0.54 3.44
N LEU A 39 0.17 -0.86 4.67
CA LEU A 39 -0.76 -1.08 5.79
C LEU A 39 -1.53 0.19 6.17
N GLU A 40 -0.87 1.34 6.19
CA GLU A 40 -1.52 2.62 6.46
C GLU A 40 -2.51 3.01 5.36
N TRP A 41 -2.21 2.72 4.09
CA TRP A 41 -3.17 2.91 3.00
C TRP A 41 -4.40 2.01 3.12
N GLN A 42 -4.22 0.74 3.49
CA GLN A 42 -5.36 -0.13 3.76
C GLN A 42 -6.19 0.34 4.95
N ARG A 43 -5.54 0.82 6.01
CA ARG A 43 -6.23 1.40 7.17
C ARG A 43 -7.02 2.65 6.77
N LEU A 44 -6.45 3.52 5.95
CA LEU A 44 -7.10 4.73 5.46
C LEU A 44 -8.29 4.38 4.54
N ALA A 45 -8.12 3.43 3.62
CA ALA A 45 -9.19 2.95 2.75
C ALA A 45 -10.34 2.33 3.56
N ALA A 46 -10.03 1.47 4.53
CA ALA A 46 -11.03 0.87 5.43
C ALA A 46 -11.80 1.94 6.22
N ARG A 47 -11.11 2.96 6.76
CA ARG A 47 -11.75 4.09 7.46
C ARG A 47 -12.71 4.88 6.57
N ASN A 48 -12.45 4.92 5.26
CA ASN A 48 -13.27 5.62 4.28
C ASN A 48 -14.25 4.69 3.54
N ASN A 49 -14.39 3.42 3.97
CA ASN A 49 -15.20 2.39 3.28
C ASN A 49 -14.83 2.19 1.79
N ILE A 50 -13.55 2.37 1.46
CA ILE A 50 -13.00 2.14 0.12
C ILE A 50 -12.40 0.74 0.07
N LEU A 51 -12.80 -0.05 -0.93
CA LEU A 51 -12.17 -1.34 -1.22
C LEU A 51 -10.89 -1.12 -2.01
N LEU A 52 -9.77 -1.01 -1.32
CA LEU A 52 -8.44 -0.82 -1.93
C LEU A 52 -7.92 -2.12 -2.51
N ARG A 53 -7.59 -2.12 -3.80
CA ARG A 53 -6.95 -3.23 -4.50
C ARG A 53 -5.47 -2.98 -4.71
N LEU A 54 -4.66 -4.00 -4.44
CA LEU A 54 -3.22 -3.95 -4.67
C LEU A 54 -2.88 -4.84 -5.86
N LEU A 55 -2.30 -4.24 -6.90
CA LEU A 55 -1.95 -4.90 -8.17
C LEU A 55 -0.44 -5.10 -8.25
N ASN A 56 -0.02 -6.19 -8.91
CA ASN A 56 1.40 -6.49 -9.20
C ASN A 56 2.32 -6.45 -7.96
N LEU A 57 1.84 -6.97 -6.82
CA LEU A 57 2.59 -6.92 -5.56
C LEU A 57 3.95 -7.63 -5.66
N PRO A 58 5.08 -6.99 -5.30
CA PRO A 58 6.39 -7.62 -5.37
C PRO A 58 6.50 -8.79 -4.41
N ALA A 59 7.14 -9.88 -4.83
CA ALA A 59 7.37 -11.06 -3.98
C ALA A 59 8.12 -10.71 -2.68
N ALA A 60 9.04 -9.73 -2.74
CA ALA A 60 9.75 -9.22 -1.56
C ALA A 60 8.80 -8.62 -0.52
N MET A 61 7.74 -7.91 -0.95
CA MET A 61 6.74 -7.33 -0.06
C MET A 61 5.94 -8.42 0.65
N LEU A 62 5.53 -9.47 -0.08
CA LEU A 62 4.83 -10.63 0.49
C LEU A 62 5.71 -11.39 1.49
N ASN A 63 7.01 -11.49 1.23
CA ASN A 63 7.94 -12.16 2.14
C ASN A 63 8.13 -11.35 3.43
N LEU A 64 8.26 -10.02 3.32
CA LEU A 64 8.35 -9.14 4.47
C LEU A 64 7.04 -9.12 5.28
N SER A 65 5.88 -9.08 4.63
CA SER A 65 4.59 -9.15 5.33
C SER A 65 4.41 -10.48 6.08
N LYS A 66 4.98 -11.59 5.57
CA LYS A 66 5.00 -12.89 6.26
C LYS A 66 5.92 -12.86 7.47
N LEU A 67 7.12 -12.32 7.29
CA LEU A 67 8.10 -12.18 8.38
C LEU A 67 7.56 -11.34 9.53
N TYR A 68 6.77 -10.30 9.24
CA TYR A 68 6.16 -9.43 10.24
C TYR A 68 4.79 -9.90 10.74
N GLY A 69 4.26 -11.02 10.22
CA GLY A 69 2.96 -11.55 10.66
C GLY A 69 1.74 -10.72 10.23
N VAL A 70 1.89 -9.89 9.20
CA VAL A 70 0.84 -8.95 8.70
C VAL A 70 0.35 -9.32 7.30
N SER A 71 0.59 -10.55 6.85
CA SER A 71 0.27 -10.97 5.48
C SER A 71 -1.21 -10.93 5.16
N GLU A 72 -2.09 -11.16 6.14
CA GLU A 72 -3.54 -11.08 5.93
C GLU A 72 -3.99 -9.67 5.56
N LEU A 73 -3.23 -8.67 6.00
CA LEU A 73 -3.41 -7.25 5.72
C LEU A 73 -2.60 -6.78 4.52
N VAL A 74 -1.92 -7.66 3.78
CA VAL A 74 -1.16 -7.29 2.58
C VAL A 74 -1.32 -8.43 1.59
N GLN A 75 -2.50 -8.48 0.97
CA GLN A 75 -2.83 -9.50 -0.02
C GLN A 75 -3.05 -8.85 -1.39
N PRO A 76 -2.58 -9.49 -2.48
CA PRO A 76 -2.97 -9.10 -3.81
C PRO A 76 -4.49 -9.30 -3.96
N SER A 77 -5.10 -8.41 -4.75
CA SER A 77 -6.53 -8.48 -5.07
C SER A 77 -6.86 -9.44 -6.19
#